data_AF-A0AAD6YIA3-F1
#
_entry.id   AF-A0AAD6YIA3-F1
#
_cell.length_a   1.000
_cell.length_b   1.000
_cell.length_c   1.000
_cell.angle_alpha   90.00
_cell.angle_beta   90.00
_cell.angle_gamma   90.00
#
_symmetry.space_group_name_H-M   'P 1'
#
loop_
_entity.id
_entity.type
_entity.pdbx_description
1 polymer ?
#
loop_
_entity_poly.entity_id
_entity_poly.type
_entity_poly.pdbx_seq_one_letter_code
_entity_poly.pdbx_strand_id
1 'polypeptide(L)'
;MLYSGLMACYGLSSPLAVLLTVGGWLLVERYFGQPLNLLEIGLHNGVEHDASIVHLDCSPGQKNARIAVQPDLVADFAAHVVERAREDSCSMEVEERDVLVTERDIALTRVRRERLSKPLSAMHAEMARGEMAIILGVWHRHVDGAEGAPLPWLRTWLVEERLPSGWKPDHVQTLMDVVHRASAIRTEMNRIRKEEKAHRTRRKRRRGVLDIGKTTTTTKPTALHGNPGAIPTAPFPTPTPRPLPAPPLMDKSTQPTGGGVDIAADRVRALEAQHQRPRLRRATLLLDVTPPPPFLAVGPLLEVDIDVEESGKLGSPPMASVGKVLRHRY
;
A
#
# COMPACT_ATOMS: atom_id res chain seq x y z
N MET A 1 -11.92 11.27 -22.70
CA MET A 1 -12.46 9.99 -22.16
C MET A 1 -12.04 9.76 -20.71
N LEU A 2 -10.75 9.81 -20.35
CA LEU A 2 -10.29 9.54 -18.98
C LEU A 2 -10.95 10.44 -17.92
N TYR A 3 -10.97 11.76 -18.15
CA TYR A 3 -11.61 12.75 -17.25
C TYR A 3 -13.06 12.38 -16.90
N SER A 4 -13.90 12.16 -17.93
CA SER A 4 -15.30 11.80 -17.74
C SER A 4 -15.47 10.42 -17.08
N GLY A 5 -14.58 9.47 -17.38
CA GLY A 5 -14.58 8.15 -16.76
C GLY A 5 -14.27 8.20 -15.26
N LEU A 6 -13.28 9.01 -14.84
CA LEU A 6 -12.96 9.21 -13.42
C LEU A 6 -14.15 9.78 -12.64
N MET A 7 -14.82 10.78 -13.20
CA MET A 7 -15.99 11.39 -12.57
C MET A 7 -17.18 10.42 -12.52
N ALA A 8 -17.51 9.78 -13.64
CA ALA A 8 -18.70 8.93 -13.75
C ALA A 8 -18.56 7.60 -12.99
N CYS A 9 -17.37 6.99 -13.02
CA CYS A 9 -17.15 5.69 -12.38
C CYS A 9 -16.81 5.85 -10.89
N TYR A 10 -16.01 6.84 -10.51
CA TYR A 10 -15.47 6.95 -9.15
C TYR A 10 -16.03 8.13 -8.35
N GLY A 11 -16.90 8.96 -8.94
CA GLY A 11 -17.42 10.14 -8.26
C GLY A 11 -16.36 11.19 -7.98
N LEU A 12 -15.27 11.25 -8.77
CA LEU A 12 -14.25 12.28 -8.53
C LEU A 12 -14.78 13.67 -8.90
N SER A 13 -14.36 14.69 -8.15
CA SER A 13 -14.65 16.09 -8.51
C SER A 13 -13.91 16.49 -9.80
N SER A 14 -14.42 17.49 -10.49
CA SER A 14 -13.80 18.00 -11.72
C SER A 14 -12.35 18.47 -11.50
N PRO A 15 -12.01 19.28 -10.46
CA PRO A 15 -10.63 19.68 -10.20
C PRO A 15 -9.68 18.49 -9.99
N LEU A 16 -10.12 17.48 -9.22
CA LEU A 16 -9.31 16.28 -8.97
C LEU A 16 -9.12 15.46 -10.23
N ALA A 17 -10.18 15.27 -11.03
CA ALA A 17 -10.09 14.55 -12.30
C ALA A 17 -9.17 15.27 -13.30
N VAL A 18 -9.22 16.61 -13.38
CA VAL A 18 -8.28 17.40 -14.20
C VAL A 18 -6.86 17.19 -13.73
N LEU A 19 -6.59 17.33 -12.42
CA LEU A 19 -5.26 17.12 -11.85
C LEU A 19 -4.70 15.74 -12.18
N LEU A 20 -5.49 14.68 -12.00
CA LEU A 20 -5.05 13.30 -12.26
C LEU A 20 -4.79 13.04 -13.75
N THR A 21 -5.65 13.55 -14.61
CA THR A 21 -5.49 13.38 -16.06
C THR A 21 -4.32 14.20 -16.59
N VAL A 22 -4.32 15.52 -16.38
CA VAL A 22 -3.26 16.41 -16.87
C VAL A 22 -1.92 16.08 -16.19
N GLY A 23 -1.92 15.89 -14.88
CA GLY A 23 -0.72 15.51 -14.11
C GLY A 23 -0.14 14.19 -14.59
N GLY A 24 -0.98 13.18 -14.83
CA GLY A 24 -0.54 11.90 -15.40
C GLY A 24 0.12 12.06 -16.78
N TRP A 25 -0.42 12.91 -17.66
CA TRP A 25 0.18 13.20 -18.97
C TRP A 25 1.56 13.87 -18.84
N LEU A 26 1.68 14.85 -17.93
CA LEU A 26 2.94 15.56 -17.68
C LEU A 26 4.00 14.63 -17.08
N LEU A 27 3.64 13.77 -16.13
CA LEU A 27 4.55 12.82 -15.48
C LEU A 27 5.05 11.70 -16.41
N VAL A 28 4.30 11.40 -17.47
CA VAL A 28 4.72 10.44 -18.52
C VAL A 28 5.48 11.15 -19.65
N GLU A 29 5.77 12.45 -19.51
CA GLU A 29 6.49 13.29 -20.48
C GLU A 29 5.84 13.28 -21.89
N ARG A 30 4.51 13.22 -21.94
CA ARG A 30 3.74 13.18 -23.19
C ARG A 30 3.18 14.56 -23.52
N TYR A 31 3.28 14.94 -24.79
CA TYR A 31 2.65 16.17 -25.29
C TYR A 31 1.13 16.01 -25.41
N PHE A 32 0.40 17.09 -25.17
CA PHE A 32 -1.05 17.14 -25.34
C PHE A 32 -1.45 16.70 -26.75
N GLY A 33 -2.39 15.75 -26.83
CA GLY A 33 -2.87 15.18 -28.10
C GLY A 33 -2.23 13.85 -28.48
N GLN A 34 -1.13 13.42 -27.83
CA GLN A 34 -0.63 12.07 -28.01
C GLN A 34 -1.52 11.05 -27.28
N PRO A 35 -1.82 9.90 -27.89
CA PRO A 35 -2.57 8.83 -27.22
C PRO A 35 -1.76 8.30 -26.05
N LEU A 36 -2.36 8.27 -24.86
CA LEU A 36 -1.75 7.68 -23.67
C LEU A 36 -1.97 6.16 -23.69
N ASN A 37 -0.89 5.39 -23.61
CA ASN A 37 -0.96 3.95 -23.40
C ASN A 37 -0.81 3.65 -21.90
N LEU A 38 -1.67 2.78 -21.35
CA LEU A 38 -1.60 2.38 -19.94
C LEU A 38 -0.24 1.78 -19.55
N LEU A 39 0.46 1.15 -20.50
CA LEU A 39 1.81 0.63 -20.27
C LEU A 39 2.82 1.74 -19.96
N GLU A 40 2.60 2.96 -20.45
CA GLU A 40 3.51 4.10 -20.23
C GLU A 40 3.34 4.70 -18.84
N ILE A 41 2.19 4.51 -18.20
CA ILE A 41 1.98 4.87 -16.80
C ILE A 41 2.90 4.02 -15.89
N GLY A 42 3.27 2.81 -16.35
CA GLY A 42 4.23 1.93 -15.68
C GLY A 42 5.70 2.34 -15.81
N LEU A 43 5.99 3.52 -16.38
CA LEU A 43 7.34 4.08 -16.45
C LEU A 43 7.85 4.41 -15.03
N HIS A 44 8.94 3.76 -14.64
CA HIS A 44 9.52 3.94 -13.32
C HIS A 44 10.10 5.34 -13.13
N ASN A 45 9.83 5.96 -11.97
CA ASN A 45 10.11 7.36 -11.64
C ASN A 45 9.27 8.40 -12.40
N GLY A 46 8.24 7.96 -13.14
CA GLY A 46 7.19 8.83 -13.66
C GLY A 46 6.02 8.86 -12.67
N VAL A 47 4.92 8.22 -13.04
CA VAL A 47 3.81 7.95 -12.11
C VAL A 47 4.13 6.74 -11.22
N GLU A 48 4.71 5.69 -11.81
CA GLU A 48 5.08 4.48 -11.08
C GLU A 48 6.27 4.73 -10.15
N HIS A 49 6.16 4.18 -8.94
CA HIS A 49 7.18 4.27 -7.90
C HIS A 49 7.34 2.98 -7.10
N ASP A 50 8.53 2.79 -6.52
CA ASP A 50 8.81 1.69 -5.58
C ASP A 50 7.90 1.76 -4.32
N ALA A 51 7.89 0.69 -3.53
CA ALA A 51 7.07 0.56 -2.33
C ALA A 51 5.56 0.69 -2.58
N SER A 52 5.09 0.33 -3.77
CA SER A 52 3.67 0.11 -4.04
C SER A 52 3.11 -0.96 -3.09
N ILE A 53 1.83 -0.83 -2.71
CA ILE A 53 1.18 -1.81 -1.82
C ILE A 53 1.04 -3.16 -2.51
N VAL A 54 0.73 -3.17 -3.81
CA VAL A 54 0.36 -4.41 -4.54
C VAL A 54 1.27 -4.74 -5.71
N HIS A 55 2.21 -3.86 -6.07
CA HIS A 55 3.20 -4.11 -7.12
C HIS A 55 4.60 -4.33 -6.54
N LEU A 56 5.43 -5.09 -7.26
CA LEU A 56 6.86 -5.23 -6.94
C LEU A 56 7.62 -3.99 -7.41
N ASP A 57 8.66 -3.64 -6.66
CA ASP A 57 9.61 -2.59 -7.02
C ASP A 57 10.25 -2.83 -8.40
N CYS A 58 10.67 -1.74 -9.04
CA CYS A 58 11.34 -1.82 -10.31
C CYS A 58 12.73 -2.46 -10.15
N SER A 59 12.97 -3.53 -10.91
CA SER A 59 14.26 -4.22 -10.90
C SER A 59 15.37 -3.29 -11.42
N PRO A 60 16.60 -3.36 -10.87
CA PRO A 60 17.70 -2.51 -11.34
C PRO A 60 17.91 -2.59 -12.86
N GLY A 61 17.99 -1.42 -13.51
CA GLY A 61 18.19 -1.31 -14.97
C GLY A 61 16.93 -1.50 -15.82
N GLN A 62 15.77 -1.79 -15.23
CA GLN A 62 14.50 -1.81 -15.95
C GLN A 62 13.90 -0.40 -16.03
N LYS A 63 13.33 -0.07 -17.19
CA LYS A 63 12.65 1.22 -17.42
C LYS A 63 11.22 1.22 -16.86
N ASN A 64 10.52 0.10 -16.99
CA ASN A 64 9.14 -0.04 -16.52
C ASN A 64 9.10 -1.01 -15.35
N ALA A 65 8.30 -0.70 -14.34
CA ALA A 65 8.04 -1.64 -13.27
C ALA A 65 7.01 -2.70 -13.67
N ARG A 66 6.87 -3.72 -12.82
CA ARG A 66 5.90 -4.77 -13.02
C ARG A 66 4.53 -4.27 -12.56
N ILE A 67 3.70 -3.89 -13.53
CA ILE A 67 2.32 -3.43 -13.30
C ILE A 67 1.35 -4.56 -12.91
N ALA A 68 1.81 -5.82 -12.91
CA ALA A 68 0.97 -6.94 -12.49
C ALA A 68 0.79 -6.94 -10.97
N VAL A 69 -0.47 -6.91 -10.52
CA VAL A 69 -0.86 -7.09 -9.13
C VAL A 69 -0.27 -8.39 -8.58
N GLN A 70 0.35 -8.31 -7.40
CA GLN A 70 0.90 -9.46 -6.69
C GLN A 70 -0.10 -9.96 -5.65
N PRO A 71 -0.72 -11.15 -5.85
CA PRO A 71 -1.72 -11.67 -4.92
C PRO A 71 -1.20 -11.80 -3.49
N ASP A 72 0.07 -12.18 -3.31
CA ASP A 72 0.69 -12.32 -2.00
C ASP A 72 0.79 -10.99 -1.25
N LEU A 73 1.05 -9.88 -1.96
CA LEU A 73 1.09 -8.55 -1.33
C LEU A 73 -0.31 -8.09 -0.90
N VAL A 74 -1.34 -8.41 -1.68
CA VAL A 74 -2.73 -8.13 -1.31
C VAL A 74 -3.16 -8.97 -0.11
N ALA A 75 -2.79 -10.26 -0.09
CA ALA A 75 -3.07 -11.16 1.04
C ALA A 75 -2.36 -10.69 2.31
N ASP A 76 -1.08 -10.31 2.22
CA ASP A 76 -0.31 -9.74 3.33
C ASP A 76 -0.93 -8.45 3.87
N PHE A 77 -1.41 -7.59 2.96
CA PHE A 77 -2.12 -6.36 3.33
C PHE A 77 -3.42 -6.69 4.08
N ALA A 78 -4.29 -7.53 3.51
CA ALA A 78 -5.56 -7.91 4.12
C ALA A 78 -5.36 -8.58 5.49
N ALA A 79 -4.40 -9.49 5.61
CA ALA A 79 -4.07 -10.15 6.88
C ALA A 79 -3.66 -9.14 7.95
N HIS A 80 -2.88 -8.12 7.59
CA HIS A 80 -2.49 -7.06 8.53
C HIS A 80 -3.70 -6.25 9.02
N VAL A 81 -4.60 -5.87 8.12
CA VAL A 81 -5.82 -5.11 8.48
C VAL A 81 -6.70 -5.93 9.42
N VAL A 82 -6.92 -7.22 9.10
CA VAL A 82 -7.73 -8.13 9.93
C VAL A 82 -7.11 -8.29 11.33
N GLU A 83 -5.79 -8.48 11.41
CA GLU A 83 -5.12 -8.63 12.71
C GLU A 83 -5.27 -7.38 13.57
N ARG A 84 -5.06 -6.19 12.98
CA ARG A 84 -5.29 -4.91 13.68
C ARG A 84 -6.74 -4.77 14.15
N ALA A 85 -7.71 -5.15 13.32
CA ALA A 85 -9.13 -5.11 13.70
C ALA A 85 -9.45 -6.05 14.87
N ARG A 86 -8.81 -7.22 14.96
CA ARG A 86 -8.90 -8.13 16.12
C ARG A 86 -8.31 -7.50 17.38
N GLU A 87 -7.16 -6.85 17.26
CA GLU A 87 -6.52 -6.13 18.37
C GLU A 87 -7.44 -5.00 18.90
N ASP A 88 -7.99 -4.17 18.00
CA ASP A 88 -8.83 -3.03 18.39
C ASP A 88 -10.17 -3.48 19.03
N SER A 89 -10.77 -4.57 18.54
CA SER A 89 -12.03 -5.11 19.06
C SER A 89 -11.87 -5.98 20.31
N CYS A 90 -10.63 -6.34 20.68
CA CYS A 90 -10.34 -7.36 21.70
C CYS A 90 -11.08 -8.69 21.45
N SER A 91 -11.40 -8.99 20.19
CA SER A 91 -12.16 -10.17 19.76
C SER A 91 -11.36 -11.00 18.78
N MET A 92 -11.43 -12.33 18.93
CA MET A 92 -10.86 -13.27 17.96
C MET A 92 -11.77 -13.50 16.75
N GLU A 93 -13.07 -13.18 16.89
CA GLU A 93 -14.12 -13.46 15.90
C GLU A 93 -14.41 -12.25 15.01
N VAL A 94 -13.37 -11.63 14.46
CA VAL A 94 -13.55 -10.59 13.43
C VAL A 94 -13.64 -11.26 12.07
N GLU A 95 -14.82 -11.17 11.45
CA GLU A 95 -15.01 -11.59 10.06
C GLU A 95 -14.50 -10.52 9.09
N GLU A 96 -13.80 -10.93 8.02
CA GLU A 96 -13.23 -10.02 7.02
C GLU A 96 -14.28 -9.07 6.41
N ARG A 97 -15.54 -9.53 6.31
CA ARG A 97 -16.65 -8.74 5.75
C ARG A 97 -16.99 -7.49 6.55
N ASP A 98 -16.69 -7.50 7.85
CA ASP A 98 -16.99 -6.44 8.80
C ASP A 98 -15.76 -5.54 9.06
N VAL A 99 -14.63 -5.83 8.40
CA VAL A 99 -13.38 -5.08 8.56
C VAL A 99 -13.36 -3.84 7.68
N LEU A 100 -13.15 -2.69 8.30
CA LEU A 100 -12.88 -1.42 7.63
C LEU A 100 -11.37 -1.13 7.60
N VAL A 101 -10.90 -0.70 6.43
CA VAL A 101 -9.55 -0.18 6.21
C VAL A 101 -9.53 1.31 6.46
N THR A 102 -8.58 1.74 7.29
CA THR A 102 -8.38 3.12 7.75
C THR A 102 -7.05 3.69 7.26
N GLU A 103 -6.82 4.98 7.49
CA GLU A 103 -5.56 5.65 7.22
C GLU A 103 -4.39 5.01 7.99
N ARG A 104 -4.66 4.53 9.21
CA ARG A 104 -3.66 3.86 10.05
C ARG A 104 -3.17 2.57 9.40
N ASP A 105 -4.06 1.80 8.78
CA ASP A 105 -3.68 0.56 8.08
C ASP A 105 -2.80 0.83 6.87
N ILE A 106 -3.14 1.86 6.10
CA ILE A 106 -2.35 2.30 4.96
C ILE A 106 -0.99 2.79 5.44
N ALA A 107 -0.94 3.58 6.52
CA ALA A 107 0.31 4.07 7.09
C ALA A 107 1.22 2.92 7.56
N LEU A 108 0.68 1.92 8.28
CA LEU A 108 1.42 0.74 8.71
C LEU A 108 1.99 -0.04 7.52
N THR A 109 1.15 -0.28 6.52
CA THR A 109 1.53 -0.98 5.29
C THR A 109 2.62 -0.21 4.55
N ARG A 110 2.48 1.10 4.38
CA ARG A 110 3.47 1.97 3.74
C ARG A 110 4.81 1.99 4.48
N VAL A 111 4.82 2.15 5.80
CA VAL A 111 6.06 2.09 6.59
C VAL A 111 6.76 0.74 6.41
N ARG A 112 6.00 -0.36 6.39
CA ARG A 112 6.55 -1.70 6.12
C ARG A 112 7.13 -1.80 4.71
N ARG A 113 6.39 -1.36 3.68
CA ARG A 113 6.81 -1.43 2.27
C ARG A 113 8.04 -0.56 2.01
N GLU A 114 8.04 0.70 2.45
CA GLU A 114 9.18 1.60 2.30
C GLU A 114 10.46 1.10 2.99
N ARG A 115 10.35 0.26 4.03
CA ARG A 115 11.50 -0.37 4.68
C ARG A 115 12.12 -1.49 3.84
N LEU A 116 11.31 -2.14 3.01
CA LEU A 116 11.73 -3.25 2.14
C LEU A 116 12.19 -2.76 0.76
N SER A 117 11.92 -1.50 0.45
CA SER A 117 12.19 -0.85 -0.83
C SER A 117 13.35 0.13 -0.73
N LYS A 118 13.75 0.67 -1.89
CA LYS A 118 14.68 1.81 -1.93
C LYS A 118 14.01 3.06 -1.34
N PRO A 119 14.78 4.01 -0.80
CA PRO A 119 14.23 5.28 -0.34
C PRO A 119 13.49 6.00 -1.47
N LEU A 120 12.24 6.40 -1.23
CA LEU A 120 11.46 7.20 -2.15
C LEU A 120 11.88 8.67 -2.10
N SER A 121 11.80 9.36 -3.23
CA SER A 121 11.88 10.83 -3.23
C SER A 121 10.65 11.43 -2.54
N ALA A 122 10.76 12.66 -2.06
CA ALA A 122 9.66 13.34 -1.38
C ALA A 122 8.39 13.40 -2.25
N MET A 123 8.57 13.69 -3.55
CA MET A 123 7.47 13.72 -4.54
C MET A 123 6.77 12.36 -4.68
N HIS A 124 7.52 11.27 -4.91
CA HIS A 124 6.93 9.94 -5.02
C HIS A 124 6.30 9.47 -3.71
N ALA A 125 6.86 9.87 -2.57
CA ALA A 125 6.27 9.58 -1.28
C ALA A 125 4.90 10.28 -1.13
N GLU A 126 4.74 11.51 -1.60
CA GLU A 126 3.44 12.19 -1.62
C GLU A 126 2.45 11.54 -2.61
N MET A 127 2.90 11.19 -3.83
CA MET A 127 2.05 10.49 -4.81
C MET A 127 1.50 9.19 -4.23
N ALA A 128 2.35 8.37 -3.63
CA ALA A 128 1.95 7.11 -3.03
C ALA A 128 0.92 7.25 -1.89
N ARG A 129 0.98 8.36 -1.14
CA ARG A 129 -0.04 8.68 -0.12
C ARG A 129 -1.33 9.16 -0.78
N GLY A 130 -1.22 10.01 -1.80
CA GLY A 130 -2.34 10.53 -2.58
C GLY A 130 -3.15 9.43 -3.25
N GLU A 131 -2.50 8.43 -3.85
CA GLU A 131 -3.16 7.27 -4.47
C GLU A 131 -4.06 6.54 -3.46
N MET A 132 -3.52 6.21 -2.30
CA MET A 132 -4.29 5.53 -1.26
C MET A 132 -5.34 6.43 -0.60
N ALA A 133 -5.10 7.74 -0.52
CA ALA A 133 -6.09 8.70 -0.05
C ALA A 133 -7.29 8.78 -1.00
N ILE A 134 -7.08 8.76 -2.31
CA ILE A 134 -8.16 8.69 -3.31
C ILE A 134 -8.94 7.39 -3.13
N ILE A 135 -8.24 6.26 -3.06
CA ILE A 135 -8.87 4.93 -2.92
C ILE A 135 -9.72 4.87 -1.64
N LEU A 136 -9.15 5.20 -0.48
CA LEU A 136 -9.89 5.20 0.79
C LEU A 136 -11.10 6.14 0.76
N GLY A 137 -10.96 7.30 0.12
CA GLY A 137 -12.05 8.25 -0.06
C GLY A 137 -13.21 7.68 -0.89
N VAL A 138 -12.91 7.19 -2.09
CA VAL A 138 -13.88 6.58 -3.02
C VAL A 138 -14.69 5.45 -2.36
N TRP A 139 -14.05 4.63 -1.53
CA TRP A 139 -14.67 3.48 -0.89
C TRP A 139 -15.17 3.76 0.54
N HIS A 140 -15.10 5.01 1.01
CA HIS A 140 -15.41 5.38 2.39
C HIS A 140 -16.85 5.01 2.77
N ARG A 141 -17.02 4.39 3.94
CA ARG A 141 -18.30 4.03 4.52
C ARG A 141 -18.33 4.38 6.00
N HIS A 142 -19.55 4.65 6.48
CA HIS A 142 -19.86 4.74 7.90
C HIS A 142 -20.69 3.51 8.25
N VAL A 143 -20.17 2.65 9.12
CA VAL A 143 -20.83 1.41 9.57
C VAL A 143 -20.77 1.39 11.09
N ASP A 144 -21.94 1.43 11.75
CA ASP A 144 -22.08 1.34 13.20
C ASP A 144 -21.18 2.31 14.00
N GLY A 145 -20.99 3.52 13.48
CA GLY A 145 -20.16 4.56 14.10
C GLY A 145 -18.65 4.41 13.85
N ALA A 146 -18.23 3.40 13.10
CA ALA A 146 -16.88 3.29 12.55
C ALA A 146 -16.83 3.80 11.11
N GLU A 147 -15.65 4.27 10.70
CA GLU A 147 -15.41 4.84 9.38
C GLU A 147 -14.24 4.16 8.67
N GLY A 148 -14.38 3.94 7.37
CA GLY A 148 -13.31 3.41 6.53
C GLY A 148 -13.82 2.72 5.27
N ALA A 149 -12.89 2.15 4.50
CA ALA A 149 -13.21 1.41 3.28
C ALA A 149 -13.42 -0.08 3.58
N PRO A 150 -14.53 -0.72 3.18
CA PRO A 150 -14.73 -2.15 3.40
C PRO A 150 -13.59 -2.98 2.78
N LEU A 151 -12.91 -3.79 3.60
CA LEU A 151 -11.78 -4.60 3.15
C LEU A 151 -12.13 -5.54 1.97
N PRO A 152 -13.31 -6.21 1.92
CA PRO A 152 -13.68 -7.05 0.78
C PRO A 152 -13.78 -6.27 -0.54
N TRP A 153 -14.22 -5.00 -0.47
CA TRP A 153 -14.33 -4.15 -1.66
C TRP A 153 -12.96 -3.77 -2.19
N LEU A 154 -12.07 -3.34 -1.29
CA LEU A 154 -10.69 -3.04 -1.66
C LEU A 154 -9.98 -4.27 -2.22
N ARG A 155 -10.18 -5.44 -1.63
CA ARG A 155 -9.58 -6.69 -2.13
C ARG A 155 -10.09 -7.05 -3.51
N THR A 156 -11.40 -6.98 -3.75
CA THR A 156 -12.00 -7.21 -5.07
C THR A 156 -11.41 -6.25 -6.10
N TRP A 157 -11.35 -4.97 -5.75
CA TRP A 157 -10.83 -3.93 -6.63
C TRP A 157 -9.33 -4.11 -6.93
N LEU A 158 -8.52 -4.41 -5.92
CA LEU A 158 -7.07 -4.61 -6.09
C LEU A 158 -6.75 -5.88 -6.89
N VAL A 159 -7.43 -7.00 -6.63
CA VAL A 159 -7.09 -8.30 -7.25
C VAL A 159 -7.70 -8.44 -8.64
N GLU A 160 -8.96 -8.04 -8.79
CA GLU A 160 -9.73 -8.29 -10.01
C GLU A 160 -9.74 -7.08 -10.95
N GLU A 161 -9.22 -5.93 -10.51
CA GLU A 161 -9.29 -4.64 -11.21
C GLU A 161 -10.73 -4.31 -11.63
N ARG A 162 -11.69 -4.62 -10.74
CA ARG A 162 -13.14 -4.48 -10.95
C ARG A 162 -13.81 -3.72 -9.83
N LEU A 163 -14.86 -2.98 -10.19
CA LEU A 163 -15.74 -2.39 -9.19
C LEU A 163 -16.49 -3.52 -8.45
N PRO A 164 -16.61 -3.46 -7.12
CA PRO A 164 -17.42 -4.40 -6.35
C PRO A 164 -18.86 -4.45 -6.89
N SER A 165 -19.47 -5.64 -6.84
CA SER A 165 -20.83 -5.84 -7.34
C SER A 165 -21.83 -4.93 -6.62
N GLY A 166 -22.69 -4.25 -7.37
CA GLY A 166 -23.71 -3.33 -6.85
C GLY A 166 -23.17 -2.00 -6.32
N TRP A 167 -21.85 -1.79 -6.34
CA TRP A 167 -21.28 -0.52 -5.92
C TRP A 167 -21.54 0.57 -6.97
N LYS A 168 -21.79 1.79 -6.47
CA LYS A 168 -21.83 3.02 -7.24
C LYS A 168 -21.29 4.16 -6.35
N PRO A 169 -20.70 5.21 -6.94
CA PRO A 169 -20.36 6.40 -6.17
C PRO A 169 -21.62 6.99 -5.54
N ASP A 170 -21.54 7.30 -4.25
CA ASP A 170 -22.61 7.91 -3.46
C ASP A 170 -22.24 9.28 -2.88
N HIS A 171 -21.02 9.73 -3.15
CA HIS A 171 -20.51 11.05 -2.80
C HIS A 171 -19.52 11.52 -3.87
N VAL A 172 -19.11 12.79 -3.77
CA VAL A 172 -18.08 13.36 -4.64
C VAL A 172 -16.76 13.42 -3.88
N GLN A 173 -15.76 12.70 -4.35
CA GLN A 173 -14.41 12.75 -3.79
C GLN A 173 -13.68 13.99 -4.32
N THR A 174 -13.39 14.96 -3.45
CA THR A 174 -12.73 16.22 -3.85
C THR A 174 -11.22 16.18 -3.67
N LEU A 175 -10.51 17.15 -4.26
CA LEU A 175 -9.07 17.32 -4.08
C LEU A 175 -8.71 17.60 -2.62
N MET A 176 -9.50 18.43 -1.92
CA MET A 176 -9.24 18.76 -0.52
C MET A 176 -9.41 17.54 0.40
N ASP A 177 -10.40 16.69 0.12
CA ASP A 177 -10.58 15.43 0.84
C ASP A 177 -9.35 14.51 0.68
N VAL A 178 -8.79 14.44 -0.54
CA VAL A 178 -7.56 13.68 -0.81
C VAL A 178 -6.39 14.26 -0.01
N VAL A 179 -6.21 15.59 -0.01
CA VAL A 179 -5.13 16.28 0.72
C VAL A 179 -5.24 16.01 2.22
N HIS A 180 -6.42 16.16 2.81
CA HIS A 180 -6.64 15.89 4.23
C HIS A 180 -6.31 14.45 4.58
N ARG A 181 -6.80 13.48 3.78
CA ARG A 181 -6.57 12.06 4.03
C ARG A 181 -5.10 11.66 3.83
N ALA A 182 -4.43 12.20 2.81
CA ALA A 182 -2.99 12.01 2.61
C ALA A 182 -2.17 12.57 3.78
N SER A 183 -2.57 13.71 4.34
CA SER A 183 -1.95 14.29 5.54
C SER A 183 -2.18 13.43 6.78
N ALA A 184 -3.37 12.85 6.96
CA ALA A 184 -3.65 11.90 8.04
C ALA A 184 -2.77 10.64 7.92
N ILE A 185 -2.65 10.05 6.73
CA ILE A 185 -1.74 8.93 6.46
C ILE A 185 -0.30 9.30 6.81
N ARG A 186 0.18 10.47 6.36
CA ARG A 186 1.54 10.98 6.65
C ARG A 186 1.76 11.13 8.16
N THR A 187 0.78 11.66 8.88
CA THR A 187 0.83 11.84 10.34
C THR A 187 0.98 10.50 11.05
N GLU A 188 0.17 9.50 10.66
CA GLU A 188 0.26 8.15 11.22
C GLU A 188 1.60 7.47 10.90
N MET A 189 2.12 7.60 9.67
CA MET A 189 3.43 7.07 9.31
C MET A 189 4.54 7.65 10.19
N ASN A 190 4.51 8.97 10.43
CA ASN A 190 5.48 9.65 11.29
C ASN A 190 5.38 9.19 12.75
N ARG A 191 4.15 8.98 13.25
CA ARG A 191 3.91 8.43 14.59
C ARG A 191 4.52 7.04 14.75
N ILE A 192 4.24 6.13 13.81
CA ILE A 192 4.78 4.76 13.80
C ILE A 192 6.32 4.76 13.82
N ARG A 193 6.95 5.55 12.94
CA ARG A 193 8.43 5.66 12.88
C ARG A 193 9.03 6.19 14.19
N LYS A 194 8.36 7.16 14.83
CA LYS A 194 8.79 7.70 16.12
C LYS A 194 8.71 6.64 17.22
N GLU A 195 7.65 5.86 17.25
CA GLU A 195 7.47 4.73 18.18
C GLU A 195 8.53 3.66 17.99
N GLU A 196 8.83 3.25 16.75
CA GLU A 196 9.90 2.30 16.44
C GLU A 196 11.28 2.80 16.91
N LYS A 197 11.60 4.09 16.66
CA LYS A 197 12.86 4.71 17.11
C LYS A 197 12.94 4.74 18.64
N ALA A 198 11.85 5.06 19.32
CA ALA A 198 11.77 5.04 20.78
C ALA A 198 11.96 3.63 21.34
N HIS A 199 11.29 2.63 20.76
CA HIS A 199 11.42 1.22 21.14
C HIS A 199 12.86 0.72 20.94
N ARG A 200 13.49 1.03 19.80
CA ARG A 200 14.91 0.70 19.54
C ARG A 200 15.84 1.32 20.57
N THR A 201 15.59 2.58 20.95
CA THR A 201 16.39 3.29 21.96
C THR A 201 16.23 2.65 23.35
N ARG A 202 15.00 2.32 23.76
CA ARG A 202 14.72 1.60 25.02
C ARG A 202 15.41 0.24 25.06
N ARG A 203 15.39 -0.52 23.96
CA ARG A 203 16.05 -1.83 23.84
C ARG A 203 17.58 -1.71 23.93
N LYS A 204 18.19 -0.69 23.32
CA LYS A 204 19.63 -0.41 23.45
C LYS A 204 20.03 -0.07 24.88
N ARG A 205 19.26 0.79 25.56
CA ARG A 205 19.49 1.14 26.98
C ARG A 205 19.42 -0.09 27.88
N ARG A 206 18.39 -0.93 27.72
CA ARG A 206 18.27 -2.19 28.49
C ARG A 206 19.44 -3.16 28.28
N ARG A 207 19.97 -3.25 27.05
CA ARG A 207 21.15 -4.08 26.77
C ARG A 207 22.44 -3.49 27.34
N GLY A 208 22.67 -2.18 27.20
CA GLY A 208 23.85 -1.53 27.74
C GLY A 208 23.93 -1.58 29.28
N VAL A 209 22.78 -1.54 29.97
CA VAL A 209 22.73 -1.72 31.44
C VAL A 209 23.17 -3.12 31.88
N LEU A 210 23.00 -4.15 31.04
CA LEU A 210 23.45 -5.51 31.36
C LEU A 210 24.97 -5.69 31.19
N ASP A 211 25.65 -4.85 30.39
CA ASP A 211 27.10 -4.94 30.18
C ASP A 211 27.94 -4.13 31.17
N ILE A 212 27.36 -3.18 31.91
CA ILE A 212 28.08 -2.36 32.92
C ILE A 212 28.52 -3.19 34.14
N GLY A 213 28.00 -4.41 34.31
CA GLY A 213 28.40 -5.34 35.39
C GLY A 213 29.60 -6.23 35.09
N LYS A 214 30.13 -6.24 33.85
CA LYS A 214 31.36 -6.97 33.49
C LYS A 214 32.54 -6.01 33.41
N THR A 215 32.84 -5.32 34.51
CA THR A 215 34.17 -4.74 34.70
C THR A 215 35.17 -5.89 34.88
N THR A 216 35.66 -6.38 33.75
CA THR A 216 36.83 -7.24 33.67
C THR A 216 37.98 -6.56 34.40
N THR A 217 38.47 -7.23 35.44
CA THR A 217 39.76 -7.00 36.08
C THR A 217 40.83 -6.97 34.99
N THR A 218 41.30 -5.76 34.64
CA THR A 218 42.36 -5.55 33.66
C THR A 218 43.66 -6.13 34.21
N THR A 219 43.93 -7.39 33.87
CA THR A 219 45.26 -7.99 34.05
C THR A 219 46.11 -7.48 32.89
N LYS A 220 47.04 -6.58 33.22
CA LYS A 220 47.98 -5.91 32.30
C LYS A 220 48.85 -6.96 31.60
N PRO A 221 48.75 -7.18 30.27
CA PRO A 221 49.70 -8.03 29.57
C PRO A 221 50.98 -7.23 29.28
N THR A 222 52.08 -7.74 29.81
CA THR A 222 53.45 -7.28 29.58
C THR A 222 53.77 -7.29 28.08
N ALA A 223 54.28 -6.17 27.59
CA ALA A 223 54.72 -5.98 26.22
C ALA A 223 55.96 -6.84 25.91
N LEU A 224 55.88 -7.66 24.87
CA LEU A 224 57.05 -8.15 24.14
C LEU A 224 57.04 -7.55 22.74
N HIS A 225 58.08 -6.79 22.47
CA HIS A 225 58.45 -6.21 21.18
C HIS A 225 58.70 -7.31 20.14
N GLY A 226 58.11 -7.15 18.96
CA GLY A 226 58.43 -7.91 17.75
C GLY A 226 57.74 -7.29 16.53
N ASN A 227 58.55 -6.84 15.57
CA ASN A 227 58.16 -6.27 14.28
C ASN A 227 59.02 -6.97 13.21
N PRO A 228 58.72 -6.96 11.90
CA PRO A 228 57.46 -7.14 11.15
C PRO A 228 57.52 -8.41 10.27
N GLY A 229 56.37 -8.98 9.90
CA GLY A 229 56.30 -10.03 8.88
C GLY A 229 55.03 -9.91 8.06
N ALA A 230 55.17 -9.60 6.76
CA ALA A 230 54.08 -9.50 5.81
C ALA A 230 53.30 -10.83 5.73
N ILE A 231 52.02 -10.79 6.08
CA ILE A 231 51.10 -11.91 5.92
C ILE A 231 50.38 -11.76 4.58
N PRO A 232 50.42 -12.76 3.69
CA PRO A 232 49.67 -12.75 2.45
C PRO A 232 48.16 -12.80 2.75
N THR A 233 47.43 -11.86 2.17
CA THR A 233 45.97 -11.80 2.17
C THR A 233 45.40 -12.99 1.39
N ALA A 234 44.94 -14.02 2.12
CA ALA A 234 44.11 -15.07 1.55
C ALA A 234 42.70 -14.52 1.24
N PRO A 235 42.08 -14.90 0.11
CA PRO A 235 40.73 -14.46 -0.21
C PRO A 235 39.71 -15.07 0.76
N PHE A 236 38.78 -14.23 1.23
CA PHE A 236 37.66 -14.66 2.06
C PHE A 236 36.80 -15.69 1.31
N PRO A 237 36.45 -16.83 1.93
CA PRO A 237 35.53 -17.77 1.32
C PRO A 237 34.15 -17.14 1.21
N THR A 238 33.60 -17.19 -0.01
CA THR A 238 32.24 -16.75 -0.31
C THR A 238 31.27 -17.63 0.50
N PRO A 239 30.29 -17.06 1.23
CA PRO A 239 29.34 -17.85 1.99
C PRO A 239 28.51 -18.70 1.03
N THR A 240 28.64 -20.02 1.14
CA THR A 240 27.83 -20.98 0.41
C THR A 240 26.38 -20.86 0.92
N PRO A 241 25.37 -20.73 0.05
CA PRO A 241 23.98 -20.65 0.48
C PRO A 241 23.60 -21.94 1.23
N ARG A 242 23.04 -21.76 2.43
CA ARG A 242 22.50 -22.85 3.24
C ARG A 242 21.35 -23.50 2.46
N PRO A 243 21.34 -24.83 2.24
CA PRO A 243 20.20 -25.49 1.63
C PRO A 243 18.96 -25.29 2.51
N LEU A 244 17.84 -24.97 1.86
CA LEU A 244 16.56 -24.84 2.53
C LEU A 244 16.17 -26.19 3.18
N PRO A 245 15.57 -26.17 4.37
CA PRO A 245 15.07 -27.39 4.99
C PRO A 245 14.03 -28.05 4.08
N ALA A 246 14.17 -29.36 3.89
CA ALA A 246 13.19 -30.15 3.16
C ALA A 246 11.80 -29.99 3.81
N PRO A 247 10.72 -29.91 3.00
CA PRO A 247 9.38 -29.84 3.54
C PRO A 247 9.07 -31.09 4.38
N PRO A 248 8.30 -30.96 5.46
CA PRO A 248 7.92 -32.10 6.28
C PRO A 248 7.20 -33.15 5.43
N LEU A 249 7.63 -34.40 5.59
CA LEU A 249 7.00 -35.56 4.97
C LEU A 249 5.55 -35.63 5.46
N MET A 250 4.61 -35.32 4.58
CA MET A 250 3.19 -35.51 4.89
C MET A 250 2.91 -37.01 5.00
N ASP A 251 2.45 -37.39 6.19
CA ASP A 251 1.97 -38.73 6.49
C ASP A 251 0.75 -39.06 5.60
N LYS A 252 0.85 -40.14 4.82
CA LYS A 252 -0.18 -40.58 3.88
C LYS A 252 -1.31 -41.39 4.54
N SER A 253 -1.36 -41.41 5.87
CA SER A 253 -2.33 -42.19 6.64
C SER A 253 -3.67 -41.46 6.86
N THR A 254 -4.34 -41.00 5.81
CA THR A 254 -5.82 -40.83 5.82
C THR A 254 -6.36 -40.69 4.40
N GLN A 255 -6.65 -41.82 3.74
CA GLN A 255 -7.55 -41.84 2.58
C GLN A 255 -8.92 -42.34 3.04
N PRO A 256 -9.99 -41.53 2.92
CA PRO A 256 -11.34 -42.04 3.01
C PRO A 256 -11.68 -42.80 1.72
N THR A 257 -12.00 -44.08 1.89
CA THR A 257 -12.62 -44.91 0.86
C THR A 257 -14.07 -44.49 0.67
N GLY A 258 -14.43 -43.99 -0.51
CA GLY A 258 -15.85 -43.93 -0.90
C GLY A 258 -16.18 -42.90 -1.98
N GLY A 259 -16.66 -43.38 -3.13
CA GLY A 259 -17.48 -42.61 -4.07
C GLY A 259 -16.74 -41.99 -5.25
N GLY A 260 -16.39 -42.82 -6.24
CA GLY A 260 -15.93 -42.35 -7.55
C GLY A 260 -17.06 -41.63 -8.29
N VAL A 261 -16.99 -40.30 -8.30
CA VAL A 261 -17.61 -39.45 -9.33
C VAL A 261 -16.46 -38.69 -9.98
N ASP A 262 -16.44 -38.72 -11.31
CA ASP A 262 -15.32 -38.33 -12.16
C ASP A 262 -15.14 -36.80 -12.24
N ILE A 263 -14.68 -36.19 -11.14
CA ILE A 263 -14.48 -34.73 -10.99
C ILE A 263 -13.40 -34.19 -11.94
N ALA A 264 -12.51 -35.05 -12.44
CA ALA A 264 -11.44 -34.65 -13.37
C ALA A 264 -11.98 -34.31 -14.76
N ALA A 265 -12.99 -35.04 -15.25
CA ALA A 265 -13.59 -34.81 -16.55
C ALA A 265 -14.47 -33.53 -16.59
N ASP A 266 -15.08 -33.17 -15.46
CA ASP A 266 -15.91 -31.96 -15.36
C ASP A 266 -15.08 -30.69 -15.19
N ARG A 267 -13.90 -30.76 -14.54
CA ARG A 267 -12.98 -29.62 -14.45
C ARG A 267 -12.33 -29.26 -15.78
N VAL A 268 -12.02 -30.25 -16.63
CA VAL A 268 -11.47 -29.99 -17.98
C VAL A 268 -12.54 -29.39 -18.89
N ARG A 269 -13.78 -29.87 -18.83
CA ARG A 269 -14.92 -29.27 -19.57
C ARG A 269 -15.27 -27.85 -19.12
N ALA A 270 -15.15 -27.55 -17.82
CA ALA A 270 -15.37 -26.20 -17.30
C ALA A 270 -14.27 -25.20 -17.77
N LEU A 271 -13.04 -25.65 -17.94
CA LEU A 271 -11.93 -24.82 -18.44
C LEU A 271 -12.01 -24.58 -19.96
N GLU A 272 -12.47 -25.57 -20.74
CA GLU A 272 -12.69 -25.41 -22.18
C GLU A 272 -13.89 -24.49 -22.50
N ALA A 273 -14.94 -24.51 -21.68
CA ALA A 273 -16.07 -23.59 -21.82
C ALA A 273 -15.69 -22.11 -21.56
N GLN A 274 -14.62 -21.85 -20.79
CA GLN A 274 -14.17 -20.49 -20.48
C GLN A 274 -13.37 -19.84 -21.64
N HIS A 275 -12.91 -20.63 -22.62
CA HIS A 275 -12.10 -20.15 -23.75
C HIS A 275 -12.89 -19.91 -25.06
N GLN A 276 -14.17 -20.25 -25.12
CA GLN A 276 -15.01 -19.92 -26.28
C GLN A 276 -15.75 -18.60 -26.06
N ARG A 277 -15.06 -17.48 -26.27
CA ARG A 277 -15.74 -16.17 -26.38
C ARG A 277 -16.44 -16.07 -27.75
N PRO A 278 -17.72 -15.68 -27.81
CA PRO A 278 -18.37 -15.40 -29.08
C PRO A 278 -17.69 -14.21 -29.76
N ARG A 279 -17.42 -14.33 -31.06
CA ARG A 279 -16.99 -13.22 -31.91
C ARG A 279 -18.08 -12.14 -31.88
N LEU A 280 -17.85 -11.08 -31.10
CA LEU A 280 -18.69 -9.89 -31.12
C LEU A 280 -18.68 -9.31 -32.53
N ARG A 281 -19.84 -9.33 -33.18
CA ARG A 281 -20.06 -8.60 -34.43
C ARG A 281 -19.86 -7.12 -34.15
N ARG A 282 -18.99 -6.50 -34.93
CA ARG A 282 -18.65 -5.07 -34.92
C ARG A 282 -19.92 -4.27 -35.27
N ALA A 283 -20.62 -3.77 -34.26
CA ALA A 283 -21.65 -2.76 -34.45
C ALA A 283 -20.96 -1.40 -34.48
N THR A 284 -20.87 -0.80 -35.66
CA THR A 284 -20.41 0.58 -35.82
C THR A 284 -21.51 1.51 -35.29
N LEU A 285 -21.36 1.98 -34.07
CA LEU A 285 -22.21 3.01 -33.49
C LEU A 285 -21.63 4.37 -33.91
N LEU A 286 -22.20 4.97 -34.95
CA LEU A 286 -21.93 6.36 -35.34
C LEU A 286 -22.50 7.26 -34.23
N LEU A 287 -21.66 7.62 -33.28
CA LEU A 287 -21.94 8.73 -32.37
C LEU A 287 -21.66 10.03 -33.14
N ASP A 288 -22.70 10.84 -33.28
CA ASP A 288 -22.61 12.19 -33.81
C ASP A 288 -21.79 13.03 -32.83
N VAL A 289 -20.51 13.21 -33.14
CA VAL A 289 -19.59 14.04 -32.35
C VAL A 289 -19.76 15.47 -32.85
N THR A 290 -20.61 16.24 -32.17
CA THR A 290 -20.59 17.69 -32.30
C THR A 290 -19.19 18.20 -31.94
N PRO A 291 -18.57 19.04 -32.78
CA PRO A 291 -17.25 19.60 -32.47
C PRO A 291 -17.34 20.46 -31.20
N PRO A 292 -16.35 20.39 -30.31
CA PRO A 292 -16.32 21.26 -29.14
C PRO A 292 -16.22 22.73 -29.58
N PRO A 293 -16.83 23.66 -28.83
CA PRO A 293 -16.69 25.09 -29.11
C PRO A 293 -15.20 25.50 -29.04
N PRO A 294 -14.79 26.53 -29.82
CA PRO A 294 -13.42 27.03 -29.77
C PRO A 294 -13.07 27.46 -28.34
N PHE A 295 -11.96 26.92 -27.84
CA PHE A 295 -11.41 27.22 -26.52
C PHE A 295 -11.23 28.73 -26.36
N LEU A 296 -11.87 29.28 -25.32
CA LEU A 296 -11.54 30.59 -24.77
C LEU A 296 -10.10 30.54 -24.24
N ALA A 297 -9.36 31.61 -24.52
CA ALA A 297 -7.98 31.81 -24.10
C ALA A 297 -7.78 31.48 -22.62
N VAL A 298 -6.80 30.61 -22.35
CA VAL A 298 -6.31 30.31 -21.02
C VAL A 298 -5.74 31.61 -20.43
N GLY A 299 -6.45 32.18 -19.45
CA GLY A 299 -5.93 33.24 -18.59
C GLY A 299 -4.76 32.73 -17.74
N PRO A 300 -3.99 33.64 -17.11
CA PRO A 300 -2.76 33.28 -16.42
C PRO A 300 -3.01 32.24 -15.32
N LEU A 301 -2.06 31.30 -15.19
CA LEU A 301 -2.03 30.28 -14.14
C LEU A 301 -2.30 30.93 -12.78
N LEU A 302 -3.32 30.44 -12.07
CA LEU A 302 -3.47 30.67 -10.65
C LEU A 302 -2.28 30.00 -9.95
N GLU A 303 -1.33 30.78 -9.44
CA GLU A 303 -0.42 30.30 -8.40
C GLU A 303 -1.27 30.00 -7.17
N VAL A 304 -1.40 28.72 -6.84
CA VAL A 304 -1.98 28.28 -5.58
C VAL A 304 -0.82 28.18 -4.60
N ASP A 305 -0.57 29.27 -3.87
CA ASP A 305 0.27 29.24 -2.68
C ASP A 305 -0.47 28.42 -1.62
N ILE A 306 0.00 27.18 -1.40
CA ILE A 306 -0.42 26.37 -0.26
C ILE A 306 0.49 26.74 0.90
N ASP A 307 0.06 27.72 1.69
CA ASP A 307 0.66 27.97 3.00
C ASP A 307 0.41 26.75 3.90
N VAL A 308 1.45 25.94 4.07
CA VAL A 308 1.48 24.90 5.09
C VAL A 308 1.79 25.61 6.41
N GLU A 309 0.75 26.02 7.14
CA GLU A 309 0.91 26.47 8.53
C GLU A 309 1.59 25.35 9.34
N GLU A 310 2.83 25.60 9.76
CA GLU A 310 3.45 24.85 10.85
C GLU A 310 2.61 25.07 12.10
N SER A 311 1.80 24.07 12.46
CA SER A 311 1.05 24.06 13.72
C SER A 311 2.03 24.18 14.89
N GLY A 312 2.16 25.40 15.39
CA GLY A 312 2.87 25.74 16.60
C GLY A 312 2.35 24.95 17.79
N LYS A 313 3.30 24.53 18.62
CA LYS A 313 3.15 23.84 19.91
C LYS A 313 1.89 24.29 20.69
N LEU A 314 0.82 23.48 20.67
CA LEU A 314 -0.19 23.54 21.72
C LEU A 314 0.34 22.84 22.98
N GLY A 315 0.29 23.59 24.08
CA GLY A 315 0.69 23.14 25.41
C GLY A 315 -0.13 21.96 25.91
N SER A 316 0.52 21.16 26.75
CA SER A 316 -0.05 20.01 27.45
C SER A 316 -1.32 20.37 28.23
N PRO A 317 -2.42 19.60 28.13
CA PRO A 317 -3.53 19.72 29.06
C PRO A 317 -3.19 19.06 30.41
N PRO A 318 -3.76 19.55 31.53
CA PRO A 318 -3.53 18.99 32.85
C PRO A 318 -4.25 17.64 33.02
N MET A 319 -3.58 16.73 33.73
CA MET A 319 -4.17 15.49 34.23
C MET A 319 -5.33 15.80 35.19
N ALA A 320 -6.50 15.23 34.93
CA ALA A 320 -7.52 15.07 35.96
C ALA A 320 -8.41 13.83 35.73
N SER A 321 -8.41 12.99 36.76
CA SER A 321 -9.54 12.25 37.31
C SER A 321 -10.14 11.07 36.55
N VAL A 322 -9.74 9.89 37.02
CA VAL A 322 -10.51 8.64 37.11
C VAL A 322 -11.97 8.89 37.52
N GLY A 323 -12.93 8.29 36.81
CA GLY A 323 -14.35 8.41 37.14
C GLY A 323 -15.29 7.44 36.41
N LYS A 324 -15.59 6.32 37.10
CA LYS A 324 -16.83 5.52 37.08
C LYS A 324 -17.27 4.76 35.81
N VAL A 325 -17.11 3.44 35.95
CA VAL A 325 -17.92 2.35 35.40
C VAL A 325 -19.43 2.61 35.60
N LEU A 326 -20.20 2.59 34.52
CA LEU A 326 -21.65 2.40 34.54
C LEU A 326 -21.96 1.04 33.91
N ARG A 327 -22.37 0.10 34.76
CA ARG A 327 -22.99 -1.17 34.35
C ARG A 327 -24.44 -0.87 33.94
N HIS A 328 -24.82 -1.24 32.73
CA HIS A 328 -26.23 -1.49 32.44
C HIS A 328 -26.58 -2.93 32.81
N ARG A 329 -27.60 -3.06 33.67
CA ARG A 329 -28.35 -4.31 33.84
C ARG A 329 -29.45 -4.31 32.78
N TYR A 330 -29.54 -5.41 32.04
CA TYR A 330 -30.82 -6.04 31.73
C TYR A 330 -31.03 -7.15 32.75
#